data_AF-A0A8H8DFS1-F1
#
_entry.id   AF-A0A8H8DFS1-F1
#
_cell.length_a   1.000
_cell.length_b   1.000
_cell.length_c   1.000
_cell.angle_alpha   90.00
_cell.angle_beta   90.00
_cell.angle_gamma   90.00
#
_symmetry.space_group_name_H-M   'P 1'
#
loop_
_entity.id
_entity.type
_entity.pdbx_description
1 polymer ?
#
loop_
_entity_poly.entity_id
_entity_poly.type
_entity_poly.pdbx_seq_one_letter_code
_entity_poly.pdbx_strand_id
1 'polypeptide(L)'
;MGTAAGGQPPPASSARADGRQCSDLRPPGCELALLERTDGSARYDCGDQTKVLVGVYGPVEVRQREELLDRATIQAVFRPLVGALSAAVNAATLALIDAGISLTELVAAATCAVTEDGVFLLDPTAKEAK
;
A
#
# COMPACT_ATOMS: atom_id res chain seq x y z
N MET A 1 47.27 0.13 13.93
CA MET A 1 46.34 -0.10 15.05
C MET A 1 44.97 0.41 14.58
N GLY A 2 44.35 -0.25 13.60
CA GLY A 2 43.41 -1.38 13.77
C GLY A 2 41.98 -0.79 13.84
N THR A 3 40.94 -1.22 13.12
CA THR A 3 40.68 -2.38 12.27
C THR A 3 39.35 -2.15 11.51
N ALA A 4 39.27 -2.67 10.28
CA ALA A 4 38.12 -3.37 9.67
C ALA A 4 36.69 -2.78 9.75
N ALA A 5 36.21 -2.29 8.60
CA ALA A 5 35.03 -2.76 7.87
C ALA A 5 34.65 -1.66 6.85
N GLY A 6 34.92 -1.77 5.56
CA GLY A 6 34.52 -2.94 4.76
C GLY A 6 33.00 -3.01 4.59
N GLY A 7 32.30 -1.88 4.53
CA GLY A 7 30.92 -1.82 4.03
C GLY A 7 30.94 -1.94 2.51
N GLN A 8 31.33 -3.10 1.99
CA GLN A 8 31.18 -3.42 0.58
C GLN A 8 29.69 -3.32 0.24
N PRO A 9 29.26 -2.50 -0.75
CA PRO A 9 27.87 -2.54 -1.19
C PRO A 9 27.55 -3.99 -1.59
N PRO A 10 26.39 -4.53 -1.18
CA PRO A 10 26.03 -5.90 -1.50
C PRO A 10 26.15 -6.13 -3.01
N PRO A 11 26.62 -7.32 -3.43
CA PRO A 11 26.96 -7.59 -4.82
C PRO A 11 25.77 -7.30 -5.76
N ALA A 12 26.08 -6.58 -6.84
CA ALA A 12 25.17 -6.04 -7.84
C ALA A 12 24.43 -7.10 -8.70
N SER A 13 24.20 -8.31 -8.19
CA SER A 13 23.62 -9.41 -8.96
C SER A 13 22.75 -10.37 -8.15
N SER A 14 22.12 -9.94 -7.04
CA SER A 14 21.00 -10.69 -6.47
C SER A 14 19.76 -10.45 -7.34
N ALA A 15 19.81 -10.93 -8.58
CA ALA A 15 18.64 -11.02 -9.43
C ALA A 15 17.59 -11.79 -8.64
N ARG A 16 16.47 -11.13 -8.34
CA ARG A 16 15.33 -11.81 -7.72
C ARG A 16 14.97 -13.03 -8.58
N ALA A 17 14.25 -14.00 -8.02
CA ALA A 17 13.69 -15.13 -8.78
C ALA A 17 12.86 -14.70 -10.01
N ASP A 18 12.50 -13.41 -10.05
CA ASP A 18 11.68 -12.73 -11.04
C ASP A 18 12.46 -11.79 -11.99
N GLY A 19 13.80 -11.72 -11.87
CA GLY A 19 14.67 -10.94 -12.77
C GLY A 19 14.70 -9.42 -12.57
N ARG A 20 14.05 -8.89 -11.52
CA ARG A 20 14.04 -7.45 -11.17
C ARG A 20 15.26 -7.07 -10.31
N GLN A 21 15.66 -5.79 -10.34
CA GLN A 21 16.68 -5.28 -9.41
C GLN A 21 16.11 -5.06 -8.01
N CYS A 22 16.99 -4.99 -7.00
CA CYS A 22 16.59 -4.84 -5.60
C CYS A 22 15.75 -3.58 -5.33
N SER A 23 15.94 -2.53 -6.13
CA SER A 23 15.25 -1.24 -6.07
C SER A 23 13.98 -1.16 -6.92
N ASP A 24 13.69 -2.15 -7.76
CA ASP A 24 12.57 -2.06 -8.70
C ASP A 24 11.27 -2.53 -8.06
N LEU A 25 10.23 -1.69 -8.13
CA LEU A 25 8.88 -2.02 -7.72
C LEU A 25 8.15 -2.86 -8.78
N ARG A 26 7.17 -3.65 -8.33
CA ARG A 26 6.17 -4.20 -9.25
C ARG A 26 5.35 -3.07 -9.88
N PRO A 27 4.96 -3.16 -11.16
CA PRO A 27 4.15 -2.13 -11.79
C PRO A 27 2.84 -1.97 -11.01
N PRO A 28 2.55 -0.79 -10.46
CA PRO A 28 1.29 -0.53 -9.78
C PRO A 28 0.22 -0.25 -10.83
N GLY A 29 -0.89 -0.98 -10.74
CA GLY A 29 -2.14 -0.67 -11.44
C GLY A 29 -3.10 0.01 -10.48
N CYS A 30 -3.81 1.05 -10.95
CA CYS A 30 -4.87 1.67 -10.17
C CYS A 30 -6.11 1.88 -11.05
N GLU A 31 -7.26 1.52 -10.50
CA GLU A 31 -8.57 1.73 -11.11
C GLU A 31 -9.42 2.46 -10.06
N LEU A 32 -10.00 3.60 -10.44
CA LEU A 32 -10.84 4.44 -9.58
C LEU A 32 -12.32 4.29 -9.97
N ALA A 33 -13.24 4.66 -9.08
CA ALA A 33 -14.68 4.68 -9.35
C ALA A 33 -15.26 3.35 -9.88
N LEU A 34 -14.74 2.21 -9.41
CA LEU A 34 -15.21 0.88 -9.81
C LEU A 34 -16.56 0.49 -9.22
N LEU A 35 -16.91 1.02 -8.05
CA LEU A 35 -18.14 0.71 -7.33
C LEU A 35 -19.09 1.91 -7.39
N GLU A 36 -20.19 1.78 -8.14
CA GLU A 36 -21.20 2.84 -8.24
C GLU A 36 -22.03 3.04 -6.96
N ARG A 37 -21.94 2.09 -6.02
CA ARG A 37 -22.71 2.10 -4.77
C ARG A 37 -22.00 2.78 -3.60
N THR A 38 -20.75 3.19 -3.79
CA THR A 38 -19.91 3.83 -2.77
C THR A 38 -19.65 5.28 -3.16
N ASP A 39 -19.48 6.15 -2.18
CA ASP A 39 -19.16 7.56 -2.44
C ASP A 39 -17.75 7.74 -3.03
N GLY A 40 -16.83 6.85 -2.68
CA GLY A 40 -15.57 6.68 -3.40
C GLY A 40 -15.08 5.24 -3.39
N SER A 41 -14.42 4.84 -4.46
CA SER A 41 -13.83 3.51 -4.57
C SER A 41 -12.51 3.51 -5.30
N ALA A 42 -11.61 2.63 -4.88
CA ALA A 42 -10.36 2.42 -5.56
C ALA A 42 -9.94 0.96 -5.46
N ARG A 43 -9.39 0.46 -6.57
CA ARG A 43 -8.65 -0.78 -6.62
C ARG A 43 -7.19 -0.47 -6.90
N TYR A 44 -6.35 -1.05 -6.06
CA TYR A 44 -4.90 -0.97 -6.21
C TYR A 44 -4.37 -2.38 -6.47
N ASP A 45 -3.72 -2.53 -7.61
CA ASP A 45 -3.01 -3.73 -8.04
C ASP A 45 -1.50 -3.48 -7.90
N CYS A 46 -0.78 -4.36 -7.22
CA CYS A 46 0.66 -4.30 -7.08
C CYS A 46 1.25 -5.61 -7.64
N GLY A 47 1.54 -5.58 -8.94
CA GLY A 47 1.94 -6.77 -9.71
C GLY A 47 0.85 -7.84 -9.80
N ASP A 48 1.28 -9.09 -10.02
CA ASP A 48 0.37 -10.17 -10.44
C ASP A 48 -0.60 -10.66 -9.36
N GLN A 49 -0.21 -10.57 -8.08
CA GLN A 49 -0.93 -11.22 -6.99
C GLN A 49 -1.57 -10.24 -6.01
N THR A 50 -0.90 -9.13 -5.68
CA THR A 50 -1.36 -8.22 -4.64
C THR A 50 -2.47 -7.32 -5.20
N LYS A 51 -3.71 -7.54 -4.76
CA LYS A 51 -4.86 -6.75 -5.20
C LYS A 51 -5.71 -6.37 -4.00
N VAL A 52 -6.02 -5.08 -3.87
CA VAL A 52 -6.85 -4.56 -2.78
C VAL A 52 -7.94 -3.68 -3.36
N LEU A 53 -9.18 -3.95 -2.97
CA LEU A 53 -10.33 -3.11 -3.28
C LEU A 53 -10.79 -2.39 -2.01
N VAL A 54 -11.05 -1.09 -2.13
CA VAL A 54 -11.54 -0.24 -1.04
C VAL A 54 -12.77 0.50 -1.50
N GLY A 55 -13.81 0.47 -0.65
CA GLY A 55 -14.98 1.32 -0.78
C GLY A 55 -15.06 2.26 0.41
N VAL A 56 -15.13 3.55 0.16
CA VAL A 56 -15.38 4.59 1.16
C VAL A 56 -16.84 4.96 1.09
N TYR A 57 -17.51 4.84 2.22
CA TYR A 57 -18.83 5.39 2.46
C TYR A 57 -18.63 6.69 3.21
N GLY A 58 -19.26 7.73 2.67
CA GLY A 58 -18.95 9.12 2.88
C GLY A 58 -19.10 9.61 4.32
N PRO A 59 -19.08 10.93 4.51
CA PRO A 59 -19.32 11.55 5.80
C PRO A 59 -20.78 11.34 6.21
N VAL A 60 -21.04 10.27 6.96
CA VAL A 60 -22.39 9.90 7.43
C VAL A 60 -22.69 10.62 8.74
N GLU A 61 -23.92 11.14 8.86
CA GLU A 61 -24.43 11.72 10.09
C GLU A 61 -24.58 10.62 11.15
N VAL A 62 -23.80 10.75 12.22
CA VAL A 62 -23.66 9.69 13.24
C VAL A 62 -24.84 9.75 14.20
N ARG A 63 -25.25 8.60 14.74
CA ARG A 63 -26.29 8.56 15.77
C ARG A 63 -25.85 9.41 16.97
N GLN A 64 -26.75 10.24 17.52
CA GLN A 64 -26.56 11.22 18.61
C GLN A 64 -25.69 10.79 19.82
N ARG A 65 -25.48 9.48 20.01
CA ARG A 65 -24.68 8.92 21.11
C ARG A 65 -23.18 8.85 20.82
N GLU A 66 -22.81 8.86 19.54
CA GLU A 66 -21.42 8.87 19.03
C GLU A 66 -21.19 10.09 18.10
N GLU A 67 -22.14 11.02 18.09
CA GLU A 67 -22.09 12.25 17.31
C GLU A 67 -21.12 13.24 17.96
N LEU A 68 -19.99 13.44 17.31
CA LEU A 68 -19.12 14.59 17.54
C LEU A 68 -19.62 15.68 16.61
N LEU A 69 -20.30 16.70 17.16
CA LEU A 69 -20.94 17.78 16.40
C LEU A 69 -20.00 18.47 15.38
N ASP A 70 -18.70 18.49 15.67
CA ASP A 70 -17.69 19.16 14.85
C ASP A 70 -16.97 18.22 13.85
N ARG A 71 -17.32 16.92 13.79
CA ARG A 71 -16.59 15.92 13.01
C ARG A 71 -17.50 15.01 12.21
N ALA A 72 -17.15 14.82 10.94
CA ALA A 72 -17.76 13.80 10.10
C ALA A 72 -17.13 12.42 10.35
N THR A 73 -17.95 11.38 10.35
CA THR A 73 -17.48 9.99 10.39
C THR A 73 -17.55 9.39 8.99
N ILE A 74 -16.46 8.78 8.55
CA ILE A 74 -16.38 8.05 7.28
C ILE A 74 -16.13 6.58 7.57
N GLN A 75 -16.68 5.70 6.73
CA GLN A 75 -16.46 4.27 6.84
C GLN A 75 -15.73 3.74 5.61
N ALA A 76 -14.48 3.31 5.79
CA ALA A 76 -13.73 2.63 4.75
C ALA A 76 -13.84 1.10 4.93
N VAL A 77 -14.33 0.42 3.91
CA VAL A 77 -14.45 -1.04 3.86
C VAL A 77 -13.37 -1.59 2.94
N PHE A 78 -12.47 -2.39 3.50
CA PHE A 78 -11.35 -2.98 2.79
C PHE A 78 -11.66 -4.44 2.42
N ARG A 79 -11.42 -4.80 1.15
CA ARG A 79 -11.48 -6.17 0.63
C ARG A 79 -10.11 -6.54 0.05
N PRO A 80 -9.20 -7.08 0.87
CA PRO A 80 -7.92 -7.60 0.37
C PRO A 80 -8.12 -8.97 -0.28
N LEU A 81 -7.56 -9.16 -1.49
CA LEU A 81 -7.49 -10.47 -2.14
C LEU A 81 -6.20 -11.21 -1.75
N VAL A 82 -5.06 -10.52 -1.86
CA VAL A 82 -3.74 -11.03 -1.43
C VAL A 82 -2.93 -9.85 -0.88
N GLY A 83 -2.24 -10.10 0.23
CA GLY A 83 -1.80 -9.09 1.17
C GLY A 83 -0.55 -8.29 0.77
N ALA A 84 -0.67 -6.98 0.98
CA ALA A 84 0.36 -6.09 1.51
C ALA A 84 -0.36 -4.92 2.20
N LEU A 85 0.00 -4.57 3.45
CA LEU A 85 -0.61 -3.43 4.15
C LEU A 85 -0.37 -2.12 3.41
N SER A 86 0.79 -2.00 2.77
CA SER A 86 1.16 -0.89 1.89
C SER A 86 0.14 -0.68 0.76
N ALA A 87 -0.30 -1.76 0.11
CA ALA A 87 -1.33 -1.71 -0.93
C ALA A 87 -2.68 -1.20 -0.38
N ALA A 88 -3.05 -1.57 0.85
CA ALA A 88 -4.28 -1.08 1.48
C ALA A 88 -4.20 0.42 1.81
N VAL A 89 -3.05 0.91 2.24
CA VAL A 89 -2.83 2.36 2.49
C VAL A 89 -2.90 3.16 1.19
N ASN A 90 -2.28 2.66 0.12
CA ASN A 90 -2.34 3.31 -1.19
C ASN A 90 -3.78 3.30 -1.73
N ALA A 91 -4.47 2.17 -1.62
CA ALA A 91 -5.87 2.05 -2.03
C ALA A 91 -6.81 2.95 -1.21
N ALA A 92 -6.59 3.11 0.10
CA ALA A 92 -7.36 4.01 0.93
C ALA A 92 -7.22 5.46 0.46
N THR A 93 -5.97 5.89 0.23
CA THR A 93 -5.68 7.25 -0.21
C THR A 93 -6.35 7.55 -1.55
N LEU A 94 -6.28 6.60 -2.49
CA LEU A 94 -6.98 6.70 -3.78
C LEU A 94 -8.50 6.74 -3.63
N ALA A 95 -9.08 5.93 -2.73
CA ALA A 95 -10.52 5.92 -2.50
C ALA A 95 -11.03 7.21 -1.85
N LEU A 96 -10.22 7.86 -1.00
CA LEU A 96 -10.53 9.15 -0.40
C LEU A 96 -10.49 10.29 -1.43
N ILE A 97 -9.54 10.23 -2.37
CA ILE A 97 -9.46 11.17 -3.50
C ILE A 97 -10.70 11.02 -4.39
N ASP A 98 -11.08 9.78 -4.71
CA ASP A 98 -12.28 9.48 -5.50
C ASP A 98 -13.57 9.95 -4.80
N ALA A 99 -13.65 9.79 -3.47
CA ALA A 99 -14.75 10.29 -2.65
C ALA A 99 -14.80 11.83 -2.54
N GLY A 100 -13.82 12.56 -3.08
CA GLY A 100 -13.73 14.01 -2.96
C GLY A 100 -13.47 14.51 -1.53
N ILE A 101 -12.99 13.64 -0.64
CA ILE A 101 -12.67 14.00 0.74
C ILE A 101 -11.32 14.70 0.73
N SER A 102 -11.29 15.94 1.25
CA SER A 102 -10.06 16.73 1.30
C SER A 102 -9.01 16.07 2.20
N LEU A 103 -7.88 15.70 1.61
CA LEU A 103 -6.69 15.22 2.31
C LEU A 103 -5.69 16.36 2.48
N THR A 104 -4.95 16.35 3.58
CA THR A 104 -3.82 17.29 3.76
C THR A 104 -2.67 16.94 2.84
N GLU A 105 -2.37 15.65 2.69
CA GLU A 105 -1.25 15.13 1.90
C GLU A 105 -1.58 13.77 1.28
N LEU A 106 -0.85 13.41 0.23
CA LEU A 106 -0.90 12.10 -0.39
C LEU A 106 -0.01 11.12 0.37
N VAL A 107 -0.59 10.03 0.85
CA VAL A 107 0.15 8.98 1.54
C VAL A 107 0.43 7.83 0.58
N ALA A 108 1.70 7.45 0.49
CA ALA A 108 2.13 6.25 -0.20
C ALA A 108 2.95 5.37 0.76
N ALA A 109 2.68 4.07 0.73
CA ALA A 109 3.38 3.07 1.50
C ALA A 109 3.96 1.99 0.56
N ALA A 110 5.14 1.51 0.91
CA ALA A 110 5.79 0.36 0.28
C ALA A 110 6.31 -0.57 1.38
N THR A 111 6.28 -1.87 1.12
CA THR A 111 6.84 -2.86 2.04
C THR A 111 8.30 -3.09 1.68
N CYS A 112 9.20 -3.16 2.65
CA CYS A 112 10.59 -3.57 2.42
C CYS A 112 10.88 -4.81 3.26
N ALA A 113 11.59 -5.78 2.69
CA ALA A 113 12.14 -6.92 3.41
C ALA A 113 13.66 -6.88 3.36
N VAL A 114 14.30 -7.46 4.36
CA VAL A 114 15.76 -7.66 4.39
C VAL A 114 15.99 -9.17 4.40
N THR A 115 16.70 -9.68 3.40
CA THR A 115 17.08 -11.09 3.31
C THR A 115 18.21 -11.39 4.31
N GLU A 116 18.40 -12.65 4.68
CA GLU A 116 19.47 -13.10 5.60
C GLU A 116 20.88 -12.65 5.15
N ASP A 117 21.08 -12.46 3.84
CA ASP A 117 22.32 -11.94 3.25
C ASP A 117 22.53 -10.42 3.41
N GLY A 118 21.64 -9.72 4.12
CA GLY A 118 21.73 -8.27 4.33
C GLY A 118 21.32 -7.43 3.12
N VAL A 119 20.64 -8.04 2.14
CA VAL A 119 20.14 -7.35 0.94
C VAL A 119 18.75 -6.78 1.20
N PHE A 120 18.55 -5.51 0.87
CA PHE A 120 17.25 -4.84 0.94
C PHE A 120 16.41 -5.15 -0.31
N LEU A 121 15.21 -5.69 -0.10
CA LEU A 121 14.22 -5.96 -1.13
C LEU A 121 13.05 -4.98 -0.99
N LEU A 122 12.94 -4.05 -1.94
CA LEU A 122 11.80 -3.15 -2.08
C LEU A 122 10.60 -3.91 -2.67
N ASP A 123 9.46 -3.94 -1.99
CA ASP A 123 8.25 -4.67 -2.39
C ASP A 123 8.47 -6.19 -2.55
N PRO A 124 8.61 -6.94 -1.44
CA PRO A 124 8.76 -8.40 -1.48
C PRO A 124 7.48 -9.06 -2.00
N THR A 125 7.66 -10.13 -2.78
CA THR A 125 6.55 -11.00 -3.15
C THR A 125 6.10 -11.86 -1.97
N ALA A 126 4.86 -12.38 -2.00
CA ALA A 126 4.35 -13.26 -0.95
C ALA A 126 5.20 -14.53 -0.73
N LYS A 127 6.05 -14.88 -1.70
CA LYS A 127 7.01 -15.99 -1.61
C LYS A 127 8.32 -15.59 -0.92
N GLU A 128 8.71 -14.33 -0.99
CA GLU A 128 9.93 -13.77 -0.38
C GLU A 128 9.69 -13.22 1.03
N ALA A 129 8.42 -12.99 1.41
CA ALA A 129 8.02 -12.52 2.73
C ALA A 129 7.92 -13.63 3.80
N LYS A 130 8.42 -14.84 3.50
CA LYS A 130 8.29 -16.03 4.34
C LYS A 130 9.66 -16.55 4.73
#